data_AF-A0A0D1E0W8-F1
#
_entry.id   AF-A0A0D1E0W8-F1
#
_cell.length_a   1.000
_cell.length_b   1.000
_cell.length_c   1.000
_cell.angle_alpha   90.00
_cell.angle_beta   90.00
_cell.angle_gamma   90.00
#
_symmetry.space_group_name_H-M   'P 1'
#
loop_
_entity.id
_entity.type
_entity.pdbx_description
1 polymer ?
#
loop_
_entity_poly.entity_id
_entity_poly.type
_entity_poly.pdbx_seq_one_letter_code
_entity_poly.pdbx_strand_id
1 'polypeptide(L)'
;MPLFVLSPASLAHSALFAGYYSYLSANVVVNRLNTNIYLGSGDSDKVLGPGNKKVNSPTELAKLQRAIRAHGNFSETAPFAFFLIFLAELNGAPTSLVHAAYTTLFAARVAHANLGIQAENSAAIGRPIGTLVTLAVTISAGLYNLNLGWEPLKSFLGFK
;
A
#
# COMPACT_ATOMS: atom_id res chain seq x y z
N MET A 1 -9.35 -18.67 -29.06
CA MET A 1 -10.36 -17.87 -28.31
C MET A 1 -9.62 -16.71 -27.67
N PRO A 2 -10.03 -15.44 -27.83
CA PRO A 2 -9.42 -14.39 -27.05
C PRO A 2 -9.59 -14.74 -25.57
N LEU A 3 -8.51 -14.62 -24.78
CA LEU A 3 -8.55 -14.90 -23.34
C LEU A 3 -9.55 -13.93 -22.71
N PHE A 4 -10.69 -14.44 -22.22
CA PHE A 4 -11.64 -13.63 -21.48
C PHE A 4 -11.04 -13.34 -20.10
N VAL A 5 -10.58 -12.10 -19.89
CA VAL A 5 -10.06 -11.65 -18.61
C VAL A 5 -11.18 -10.91 -17.88
N LEU A 6 -11.57 -11.41 -16.70
CA LEU A 6 -12.64 -10.84 -15.88
C LEU A 6 -12.27 -9.44 -15.31
N SER A 7 -10.98 -9.16 -15.13
CA SER A 7 -10.47 -7.93 -14.52
C SER A 7 -9.20 -7.40 -15.21
N PRO A 8 -9.30 -6.96 -16.48
CA PRO A 8 -8.13 -6.51 -17.24
C PRO A 8 -7.39 -5.34 -16.58
N ALA A 9 -8.08 -4.44 -15.89
CA ALA A 9 -7.45 -3.30 -15.23
C ALA A 9 -6.72 -3.69 -13.94
N SER A 10 -7.32 -4.53 -13.09
CA SER A 10 -6.63 -5.12 -11.94
C SER A 10 -5.43 -5.95 -12.36
N LEU A 11 -5.56 -6.74 -13.44
CA LEU A 11 -4.45 -7.52 -13.98
C LEU A 11 -3.27 -6.61 -14.34
N ALA A 12 -3.53 -5.54 -15.11
CA ALA A 12 -2.50 -4.60 -15.54
C ALA A 12 -1.78 -3.92 -14.35
N HIS A 13 -2.51 -3.59 -13.29
CA HIS A 13 -1.95 -2.90 -12.12
C HIS A 13 -1.33 -3.84 -11.09
N SER A 14 -1.68 -5.12 -11.08
CA SER A 14 -1.20 -6.10 -10.09
C SER A 14 0.34 -6.16 -10.04
N ALA A 15 1.00 -6.13 -11.20
CA ALA A 15 2.46 -6.15 -11.31
C ALA A 15 3.11 -4.90 -10.70
N LEU A 16 2.51 -3.72 -10.86
CA LEU A 16 3.02 -2.47 -10.29
C LEU A 16 2.97 -2.50 -8.75
N PHE A 17 1.83 -2.91 -8.20
CA PHE A 17 1.66 -3.01 -6.74
C PHE A 17 2.55 -4.09 -6.14
N ALA A 18 2.68 -5.24 -6.79
CA ALA A 18 3.58 -6.31 -6.37
C ALA A 18 5.04 -5.86 -6.41
N GLY A 19 5.48 -5.24 -7.51
CA GLY A 19 6.84 -4.73 -7.65
C GLY A 19 7.18 -3.69 -6.58
N TYR A 20 6.25 -2.78 -6.30
CA TYR A 20 6.46 -1.76 -5.27
C TYR A 20 6.43 -2.31 -3.85
N TYR A 21 5.55 -3.27 -3.56
CA TYR A 21 5.58 -4.03 -2.29
C TYR A 21 6.94 -4.70 -2.09
N SER A 22 7.42 -5.42 -3.10
CA SER A 22 8.72 -6.10 -3.08
C SER A 22 9.87 -5.13 -2.90
N TYR A 23 9.83 -3.96 -3.54
CA TYR A 23 10.81 -2.89 -3.33
C TYR A 23 10.85 -2.41 -1.87
N LEU A 24 9.69 -2.10 -1.27
CA LEU A 24 9.63 -1.65 0.13
C LEU A 24 10.10 -2.74 1.10
N SER A 25 9.72 -3.99 0.84
CA SER A 25 10.17 -5.15 1.62
C SER A 25 11.68 -5.35 1.53
N ALA A 26 12.25 -5.33 0.31
CA ALA A 26 13.68 -5.41 0.09
C ALA A 26 14.44 -4.26 0.78
N ASN A 27 13.89 -3.03 0.74
CA ASN A 27 14.46 -1.90 1.45
C ASN A 27 14.53 -2.15 2.97
N VAL A 28 13.50 -2.73 3.58
CA VAL A 28 13.55 -3.15 4.99
C VAL A 28 14.64 -4.19 5.22
N VAL A 29 14.71 -5.24 4.39
CA VAL A 29 15.71 -6.31 4.52
C VAL A 29 17.13 -5.75 4.45
N VAL A 30 17.43 -4.91 3.45
CA VAL A 30 18.75 -4.29 3.30
C VAL A 30 19.13 -3.46 4.52
N ASN A 31 18.20 -2.63 5.03
CA ASN A 31 18.47 -1.85 6.24
C ASN A 31 18.67 -2.73 7.48
N ARG A 32 17.96 -3.85 7.62
CA ARG A 32 18.16 -4.81 8.72
C ARG A 32 19.53 -5.48 8.67
N LEU A 33 19.99 -5.87 7.48
CA LEU A 33 21.33 -6.44 7.30
C LEU A 33 22.43 -5.42 7.62
N ASN A 34 22.26 -4.17 7.20
CA ASN A 34 23.22 -3.10 7.46
C ASN A 34 23.33 -2.72 8.95
N THR A 35 22.22 -2.78 9.68
CA THR A 35 22.12 -2.40 11.11
C THR A 35 22.27 -3.57 12.09
N ASN A 36 22.29 -4.81 11.59
CA ASN A 36 22.21 -6.04 12.40
C ASN A 36 20.95 -6.13 13.31
N ILE A 37 19.88 -5.38 13.00
CA ILE A 37 18.61 -5.44 13.73
C ILE A 37 17.64 -6.36 12.96
N TYR A 38 17.63 -7.64 13.31
CA TYR A 38 16.76 -8.62 12.64
C TYR A 38 15.33 -8.62 13.18
N LEU A 39 15.14 -8.30 14.45
CA LEU A 39 13.83 -8.23 15.10
C LEU A 39 13.63 -6.87 15.79
N GLY A 40 12.40 -6.36 15.73
CA GLY A 40 12.01 -5.11 16.37
C GLY A 40 12.43 -3.85 15.61
N SER A 41 12.32 -2.73 16.31
CA SER A 41 12.63 -1.35 15.88
C SER A 41 14.06 -0.92 16.16
N GLY A 42 14.84 -1.76 16.86
CA GLY A 42 16.20 -1.43 17.29
C GLY A 42 16.29 -0.61 18.59
N ASP A 43 15.18 -0.45 19.30
CA ASP A 43 15.10 0.30 20.56
C ASP A 43 15.69 -0.49 21.75
N SER A 44 16.05 -1.76 21.55
CA SER A 44 16.76 -2.57 22.55
C SER A 44 18.27 -2.45 22.38
N ASP A 45 18.99 -2.22 23.49
CA ASP A 45 20.47 -2.23 23.54
C ASP A 45 21.12 -3.53 23.04
N LYS A 46 20.31 -4.59 22.88
CA LYS A 46 20.73 -5.89 22.37
C LYS A 46 20.50 -5.94 20.86
N VAL A 47 21.59 -5.96 20.10
CA VAL A 47 21.60 -6.30 18.68
C VAL A 47 21.39 -7.81 18.57
N LEU A 48 20.24 -8.24 18.03
CA LEU A 48 19.85 -9.66 17.91
C LEU A 48 20.44 -10.34 16.65
N GLY A 49 21.54 -9.83 16.12
CA GLY A 49 22.18 -10.33 14.90
C GLY A 49 23.40 -11.22 15.16
N PRO A 50 23.79 -12.08 14.20
CA PRO A 50 25.02 -12.85 14.31
C PRO A 50 26.25 -11.92 14.26
N GLY A 51 27.13 -12.03 15.26
CA GLY A 51 28.39 -11.31 15.37
C GLY A 51 28.36 -10.06 16.26
N ASN A 52 29.55 -9.58 16.68
CA ASN A 52 29.73 -8.43 17.58
C ASN A 52 29.66 -7.06 16.86
N LYS A 53 28.80 -6.88 15.85
CA LYS A 53 28.66 -5.59 15.17
C LYS A 53 27.71 -4.66 15.94
N LYS A 54 28.28 -3.85 16.84
CA LYS A 54 27.64 -2.62 17.32
C LYS A 54 27.84 -1.53 16.27
N VAL A 55 26.92 -1.41 15.32
CA VAL A 55 26.90 -0.22 14.46
C VAL A 55 25.46 0.22 14.31
N ASN A 56 25.01 1.14 15.17
CA ASN A 56 23.82 1.91 14.89
C ASN A 56 24.09 3.36 15.27
N SER A 57 24.51 4.14 14.28
CA SER A 57 24.35 5.59 14.35
C SER A 57 22.85 5.89 14.49
N PRO A 58 22.43 6.92 15.27
CA PRO A 58 21.04 7.36 15.32
C PRO A 58 20.41 7.55 13.93
N THR A 59 21.22 7.92 12.93
CA THR A 59 20.78 8.11 11.54
C THR A 59 20.40 6.80 10.84
N GLU A 60 21.14 5.71 11.07
CA GLU A 60 20.87 4.40 10.46
C GLU A 60 19.64 3.74 11.10
N LEU A 61 19.48 3.90 12.42
CA LEU A 61 18.28 3.48 13.12
C LEU A 61 17.04 4.19 12.59
N ALA A 62 17.11 5.52 12.43
CA ALA A 62 16.02 6.31 11.87
C ALA A 62 15.69 5.89 10.42
N LYS A 63 16.68 5.57 9.59
CA LYS A 63 16.46 5.03 8.22
C LYS A 63 15.71 3.69 8.27
N LEU A 64 16.14 2.75 9.11
CA LEU A 64 15.45 1.47 9.27
C LEU A 64 14.00 1.67 9.74
N GLN A 65 13.77 2.51 10.74
CA GLN A 65 12.43 2.81 11.25
C GLN A 65 11.53 3.41 10.16
N ARG A 66 12.04 4.35 9.35
CA ARG A 66 11.33 4.89 8.18
C ARG A 66 11.01 3.82 7.16
N ALA A 67 11.96 2.94 6.83
CA ALA A 67 11.74 1.83 5.89
C ALA A 67 10.64 0.88 6.39
N ILE A 68 10.69 0.48 7.67
CA ILE A 68 9.68 -0.37 8.31
C ILE A 68 8.31 0.29 8.23
N ARG A 69 8.19 1.59 8.55
CA ARG A 69 6.90 2.28 8.53
C ARG A 69 6.37 2.49 7.12
N ALA A 70 7.23 2.74 6.14
CA ALA A 70 6.84 2.85 4.73
C ALA A 70 6.26 1.52 4.23
N HIS A 71 6.95 0.41 4.49
CA HIS A 71 6.48 -0.93 4.12
C HIS A 71 5.18 -1.29 4.87
N GLY A 72 5.15 -1.14 6.20
CA GLY A 72 3.96 -1.45 7.02
C GLY A 72 2.72 -0.70 6.55
N ASN A 73 2.80 0.61 6.34
CA ASN A 73 1.67 1.39 5.82
C ASN A 73 1.17 0.88 4.46
N PHE A 74 2.09 0.55 3.55
CA PHE A 74 1.72 0.02 2.24
C PHE A 74 0.97 -1.30 2.40
N SER A 75 1.51 -2.23 3.18
CA SER A 75 0.91 -3.54 3.47
C SER A 75 -0.44 -3.46 4.20
N GLU A 76 -0.64 -2.46 5.05
CA GLU A 76 -1.88 -2.25 5.80
C GLU A 76 -3.03 -1.71 4.93
N THR A 77 -2.73 -0.80 3.99
CA THR A 77 -3.78 0.00 3.32
C THR A 77 -3.93 -0.29 1.84
N ALA A 78 -2.83 -0.57 1.13
CA ALA A 78 -2.86 -0.75 -0.32
C ALA A 78 -3.63 -2.03 -0.74
N PRO A 79 -3.45 -3.20 -0.09
CA PRO A 79 -4.20 -4.40 -0.47
C PRO A 79 -5.71 -4.25 -0.31
N PHE A 80 -6.16 -3.59 0.77
CA PHE A 80 -7.58 -3.39 1.01
C PHE A 80 -8.22 -2.45 -0.03
N ALA A 81 -7.58 -1.31 -0.31
CA ALA A 81 -8.04 -0.39 -1.35
C ALA A 81 -8.01 -1.05 -2.74
N PHE A 82 -6.94 -1.80 -3.06
CA PHE A 82 -6.82 -2.53 -4.31
C PHE A 82 -7.95 -3.55 -4.48
N PHE A 83 -8.29 -4.27 -3.41
CA PHE A 83 -9.37 -5.24 -3.39
C PHE A 83 -10.74 -4.61 -3.62
N LEU A 84 -11.04 -3.46 -3.01
CA LEU A 84 -12.30 -2.75 -3.26
C LEU A 84 -12.41 -2.28 -4.72
N ILE A 85 -11.33 -1.81 -5.33
CA ILE A 85 -11.31 -1.44 -6.75
C ILE A 85 -11.51 -2.69 -7.63
N PHE A 86 -10.90 -3.82 -7.27
CA PHE A 86 -11.07 -5.09 -7.98
C PHE A 86 -12.52 -5.59 -7.89
N LEU A 87 -13.15 -5.52 -6.71
CA LEU A 87 -14.56 -5.82 -6.54
C LEU A 87 -15.44 -4.94 -7.44
N ALA A 88 -15.11 -3.66 -7.58
CA ALA A 88 -15.86 -2.77 -8.46
C ALA A 88 -15.74 -3.22 -9.92
N GLU A 89 -14.53 -3.57 -10.37
CA GLU A 89 -14.31 -4.10 -11.72
C GLU A 89 -15.12 -5.38 -11.99
N LEU A 90 -15.12 -6.32 -11.03
CA LEU A 90 -15.92 -7.55 -11.13
C LEU A 90 -17.43 -7.30 -11.20
N ASN A 91 -17.90 -6.23 -10.57
CA ASN A 91 -19.31 -5.84 -10.57
C ASN A 91 -19.67 -4.90 -11.75
N GLY A 92 -18.80 -4.78 -12.75
CA GLY A 92 -19.10 -4.07 -14.00
C GLY A 92 -18.76 -2.58 -13.98
N ALA A 93 -17.89 -2.13 -13.07
CA ALA A 93 -17.34 -0.78 -13.15
C ALA A 93 -16.64 -0.54 -14.49
N PRO A 94 -16.78 0.66 -15.10
CA PRO A 94 -16.08 0.99 -16.33
C PRO A 94 -14.57 0.81 -16.21
N THR A 95 -13.94 0.07 -17.14
CA THR A 95 -12.51 -0.25 -17.10
C THR A 95 -11.61 1.00 -17.02
N SER A 96 -12.01 2.09 -17.67
CA SER A 96 -11.30 3.38 -17.61
C SER A 96 -11.30 3.98 -16.20
N LEU A 97 -12.43 3.90 -15.49
CA LEU A 97 -12.55 4.37 -14.11
C LEU A 97 -11.69 3.52 -13.17
N VAL A 98 -11.68 2.20 -13.37
CA VAL A 98 -10.86 1.26 -12.60
C VAL A 98 -9.37 1.55 -12.78
N HIS A 99 -8.91 1.78 -14.02
CA HIS A 99 -7.53 2.20 -14.28
C HIS A 99 -7.17 3.52 -13.61
N ALA A 100 -8.06 4.52 -13.67
CA ALA A 100 -7.86 5.80 -13.02
C ALA A 100 -7.75 5.65 -11.49
N ALA A 101 -8.60 4.82 -10.89
CA ALA A 101 -8.57 4.54 -9.46
C ALA A 101 -7.27 3.86 -9.03
N TYR A 102 -6.81 2.83 -9.76
CA TYR A 102 -5.53 2.19 -9.47
C TYR A 102 -4.33 3.10 -9.66
N THR A 103 -4.30 3.90 -10.72
CA THR A 103 -3.22 4.86 -10.98
C THR A 103 -3.16 5.89 -9.86
N THR A 104 -4.31 6.43 -9.45
CA THR A 104 -4.42 7.39 -8.34
C THR A 104 -3.95 6.78 -7.02
N LEU A 105 -4.41 5.56 -6.71
CA LEU A 105 -3.99 4.83 -5.53
C LEU A 105 -2.47 4.63 -5.53
N PHE A 106 -1.92 4.11 -6.62
CA PHE A 106 -0.48 3.85 -6.75
C PHE A 106 0.35 5.12 -6.56
N ALA A 107 0.00 6.20 -7.26
CA ALA A 107 0.66 7.50 -7.12
C ALA A 107 0.60 8.03 -5.67
N ALA A 108 -0.56 7.94 -5.02
CA ALA A 108 -0.70 8.32 -3.61
C ALA A 108 0.18 7.48 -2.67
N ARG A 109 0.29 6.16 -2.92
CA ARG A 109 1.14 5.27 -2.13
C ARG A 109 2.62 5.55 -2.32
N VAL A 110 3.06 5.84 -3.55
CA VAL A 110 4.44 6.21 -3.85
C VAL A 110 4.77 7.56 -3.19
N ALA A 111 3.91 8.56 -3.35
CA ALA A 111 4.08 9.87 -2.72
C ALA A 111 4.14 9.78 -1.19
N HIS A 112 3.25 8.98 -0.58
CA HIS A 112 3.22 8.76 0.87
C HIS A 112 4.54 8.20 1.42
N ALA A 113 5.09 7.19 0.76
CA ALA A 113 6.28 6.51 1.21
C ALA A 113 7.56 7.28 0.86
N ASN A 114 7.76 7.69 -0.40
CA ASN A 114 9.03 8.25 -0.88
C ASN A 114 9.13 9.76 -0.64
N LEU A 115 8.05 10.50 -0.85
CA LEU A 115 8.00 11.96 -0.63
C LEU A 115 7.50 12.34 0.76
N GLY A 116 7.29 11.35 1.63
CA GLY A 116 6.71 11.50 2.96
C GLY A 116 7.55 10.79 4.01
N ILE A 117 7.32 9.48 4.20
CA ILE A 117 7.95 8.71 5.27
C ILE A 117 9.47 8.64 5.12
N GLN A 118 9.99 8.43 3.91
CA GLN A 118 11.42 8.25 3.65
C GLN A 118 12.18 9.57 3.47
N ALA A 119 11.48 10.71 3.35
CA ALA A 119 12.11 12.02 3.27
C ALA A 119 12.85 12.36 4.59
N GLU A 120 13.95 13.13 4.50
CA GLU A 120 14.74 13.54 5.67
C GLU A 120 13.89 14.29 6.70
N ASN A 121 12.96 15.13 6.22
CA ASN A 121 11.84 15.63 7.01
C ASN A 121 10.67 14.66 6.92
N SER A 122 10.54 13.78 7.91
CA SER A 122 9.46 12.78 8.03
C SER A 122 8.04 13.37 8.14
N ALA A 123 7.93 14.70 8.22
CA ALA A 123 6.72 15.53 8.14
C ALA A 123 6.47 16.13 6.73
N ALA A 124 7.17 15.66 5.71
CA ALA A 124 7.00 16.15 4.34
C ALA A 124 5.56 15.98 3.84
N ILE A 125 5.11 16.95 3.02
CA ILE A 125 3.74 17.11 2.52
C ILE A 125 3.21 15.84 1.81
N GLY A 126 4.09 14.95 1.33
CA GLY A 126 3.72 13.66 0.75
C GLY A 126 2.94 12.74 1.70
N ARG A 127 3.17 12.80 3.01
CA ARG A 127 2.43 11.99 4.02
C ARG A 127 0.95 12.37 4.13
N PRO A 128 0.58 13.62 4.46
CA PRO A 128 -0.83 13.98 4.60
C PRO A 128 -1.58 13.83 3.27
N ILE A 129 -1.00 14.28 2.15
CA ILE A 129 -1.65 14.14 0.83
C ILE A 129 -1.84 12.67 0.47
N GLY A 130 -0.79 11.84 0.56
CA GLY A 130 -0.89 10.43 0.22
C GLY A 130 -1.89 9.67 1.11
N THR A 131 -2.00 10.05 2.38
CA THR A 131 -2.98 9.47 3.32
C THR A 131 -4.40 9.85 2.92
N LEU A 132 -4.68 11.14 2.71
CA LEU A 132 -6.00 11.64 2.35
C LEU A 132 -6.48 11.06 1.02
N VAL A 133 -5.61 11.02 0.02
CA VAL A 133 -5.96 10.44 -1.29
C VAL A 133 -6.21 8.93 -1.18
N THR A 134 -5.40 8.19 -0.40
CA THR A 134 -5.64 6.75 -0.17
C THR A 134 -7.00 6.52 0.49
N LEU A 135 -7.34 7.31 1.52
CA LEU A 135 -8.63 7.22 2.20
C LEU A 135 -9.79 7.57 1.27
N ALA A 136 -9.66 8.66 0.51
CA ALA A 136 -10.67 9.08 -0.45
C ALA A 136 -10.94 7.97 -1.48
N VAL A 137 -9.90 7.41 -2.10
CA VAL A 137 -10.05 6.29 -3.05
C VAL A 137 -10.71 5.08 -2.39
N THR A 138 -10.32 4.72 -1.16
CA THR A 138 -10.88 3.57 -0.44
C THR A 138 -12.37 3.76 -0.15
N ILE A 139 -12.76 4.93 0.37
CA ILE A 139 -14.16 5.26 0.67
C ILE A 139 -14.98 5.33 -0.62
N SER A 140 -14.46 6.01 -1.66
CA SER A 140 -15.13 6.10 -2.96
C SER A 140 -15.33 4.73 -3.59
N ALA A 141 -14.33 3.83 -3.55
CA ALA A 141 -14.47 2.47 -4.05
C ALA A 141 -15.52 1.67 -3.26
N GLY A 142 -15.56 1.80 -1.93
CA GLY A 142 -16.57 1.15 -1.10
C GLY A 142 -18.00 1.64 -1.40
N LEU A 143 -18.19 2.95 -1.47
CA LEU A 143 -19.48 3.56 -1.82
C LEU A 143 -19.93 3.20 -3.23
N TYR A 144 -18.98 3.14 -4.18
CA TYR A 144 -19.27 2.75 -5.56
C TYR A 144 -19.68 1.28 -5.66
N ASN A 145 -19.00 0.37 -4.94
CA ASN A 145 -19.43 -1.02 -4.85
C ASN A 145 -20.84 -1.16 -4.27
N LEU A 146 -21.16 -0.41 -3.20
CA LEU A 146 -22.50 -0.40 -2.64
C LEU A 146 -23.54 0.08 -3.66
N ASN A 147 -23.20 1.09 -4.46
CA ASN A 147 -24.07 1.59 -5.53
C ASN A 147 -24.32 0.54 -6.62
N LEU A 148 -23.28 -0.16 -7.08
CA LEU A 148 -23.41 -1.24 -8.07
C LEU A 148 -24.29 -2.40 -7.55
N GLY A 149 -24.15 -2.74 -6.26
CA GLY A 149 -24.89 -3.82 -5.62
C GLY A 149 -26.25 -3.42 -5.02
N TRP A 150 -26.69 -2.17 -5.17
CA TRP A 150 -27.83 -1.64 -4.42
C TRP A 150 -29.16 -2.32 -4.77
N GLU A 151 -29.46 -2.49 -6.05
CA GLU A 151 -30.70 -3.14 -6.49
C GLU A 151 -30.76 -4.63 -6.07
N PRO A 152 -29.71 -5.45 -6.31
CA PRO A 152 -29.66 -6.81 -5.77
C PRO A 152 -29.80 -6.88 -4.25
N LEU A 153 -29.16 -5.95 -3.53
CA LEU A 153 -29.21 -5.90 -2.07
C LEU A 153 -30.62 -5.59 -1.55
N LYS A 154 -31.32 -4.61 -2.14
CA LYS A 154 -32.72 -4.32 -1.80
C LYS A 154 -33.61 -5.53 -2.02
N SER A 155 -33.47 -6.18 -3.18
CA SER A 155 -34.24 -7.38 -3.51
C SER A 155 -33.95 -8.52 -2.53
N PHE A 156 -32.69 -8.74 -2.16
CA PHE A 156 -32.30 -9.76 -1.18
C PHE A 156 -32.90 -9.48 0.21
N LEU A 157 -32.96 -8.20 0.62
CA LEU A 157 -33.55 -7.77 1.87
C LEU A 157 -35.09 -7.74 1.87
N GLY A 158 -35.73 -8.12 0.75
CA GLY A 158 -37.18 -8.18 0.63
C GLY A 158 -37.85 -6.82 0.40
N PHE A 159 -37.08 -5.77 0.10
CA PHE A 159 -37.62 -4.49 -0.33
C PHE A 159 -38.04 -4.60 -1.81
N LYS A 160 -39.29 -4.24 -2.12
CA LYS A 160 -39.82 -4.13 -3.49
C LYS A 160 -39.61 -2.73 -4.03
#